data_AF-A0A660LTA5-F1
#
_entry.id   AF-A0A660LTA5-F1
#
_cell.length_a   1.000
_cell.length_b   1.000
_cell.length_c   1.000
_cell.angle_alpha   90.00
_cell.angle_beta   90.00
_cell.angle_gamma   90.00
#
_symmetry.space_group_name_H-M   'P 1'
#
loop_
_entity.id
_entity.type
_entity.pdbx_description
1 polymer ?
#
loop_
_entity_poly.entity_id
_entity_poly.type
_entity_poly.pdbx_seq_one_letter_code
_entity_poly.pdbx_strand_id
1 'polypeptide(L)'
;VLELDSKNLPCDMILKRSMVAEICEDTLFKKSGDVLKFNEPLIKPEIMHGAGCSFSSALACLLANGYTKEEAIKLAKRYILNAIKNAITTKFGKRLLNHKVGING
;
A
#
# COMPACT_ATOMS: atom_id res chain seq x y z
N VAL A 1 2.05 6.53 21.15
CA VAL A 1 2.49 6.67 19.75
C VAL A 1 3.93 6.19 19.73
N LEU A 2 4.28 5.18 18.93
CA LEU A 2 5.68 4.74 18.81
C LEU A 2 6.51 5.95 18.37
N GLU A 3 7.41 6.41 19.23
CA GLU A 3 8.45 7.36 18.85
C GLU A 3 9.45 6.60 17.98
N LEU A 4 9.14 6.51 16.69
CA LEU A 4 10.10 6.06 15.68
C LEU A 4 11.23 7.08 15.65
N ASP A 5 12.42 6.70 16.13
CA ASP A 5 13.64 7.45 15.86
C ASP A 5 13.96 7.32 14.37
N SER A 6 13.35 8.19 13.58
CA SER A 6 13.50 8.23 12.12
C SER A 6 14.94 8.50 11.68
N LYS A 7 15.83 8.90 12.61
CA LYS A 7 17.25 9.14 12.34
C LYS A 7 18.11 7.88 12.44
N ASN A 8 17.63 6.80 13.07
CA ASN A 8 18.39 5.56 13.29
C ASN A 8 17.64 4.31 12.80
N LEU A 9 17.00 4.38 11.64
CA LEU A 9 16.34 3.21 11.05
C LEU A 9 17.38 2.23 10.48
N PRO A 10 17.25 0.91 10.73
CA PRO A 10 18.18 -0.09 10.19
C PRO A 10 18.09 -0.20 8.66
N CYS A 11 16.93 0.11 8.10
CA CYS A 11 16.61 0.09 6.67
C CYS A 11 15.48 1.08 6.33
N ASP A 12 15.22 1.27 5.03
CA ASP A 12 14.05 2.01 4.56
C ASP A 12 12.77 1.31 5.04
N MET A 13 11.83 2.06 5.61
CA MET A 13 10.60 1.53 6.20
C MET A 13 9.38 2.19 5.59
N ILE A 14 8.43 1.40 5.08
CA ILE A 14 7.12 1.89 4.61
C ILE A 14 6.06 1.63 5.69
N LEU A 15 5.59 2.70 6.33
CA LEU A 15 4.45 2.66 7.23
C LEU A 15 3.17 2.76 6.41
N LYS A 16 2.37 1.69 6.39
CA LYS A 16 1.07 1.70 5.72
C LYS A 16 0.00 2.32 6.58
N ARG A 17 -0.88 3.08 5.92
CA ARG A 17 -2.15 3.60 6.45
C ARG A 17 -1.98 4.42 7.73
N SER A 18 -1.64 5.69 7.55
CA SER A 18 -2.02 6.76 8.47
C SER A 18 -3.35 7.34 7.98
N MET A 19 -4.40 7.30 8.82
CA MET A 19 -5.71 7.85 8.42
C MET A 19 -5.71 9.36 8.61
N VAL A 20 -5.87 10.10 7.51
CA VAL A 20 -6.06 11.55 7.51
C VAL A 20 -7.31 11.83 6.67
N ALA A 21 -8.47 11.99 7.33
CA ALA A 21 -9.77 12.18 6.68
C ALA A 21 -10.09 11.10 5.63
N GLU A 22 -10.39 11.48 4.38
CA GLU A 22 -10.77 10.59 3.27
C GLU A 22 -9.54 10.12 2.42
N ILE A 23 -8.33 10.28 2.96
CA ILE A 23 -7.07 9.90 2.29
C ILE A 23 -6.44 8.70 3.01
N CYS A 24 -6.03 7.70 2.22
CA CYS A 24 -5.15 6.63 2.66
C CYS A 24 -3.69 7.05 2.39
N GLU A 25 -2.99 7.52 3.41
CA GLU A 25 -1.56 7.90 3.32
C GLU A 25 -0.67 6.71 3.72
N ASP A 26 0.32 6.38 2.89
CA ASP A 26 1.45 5.52 3.27
C ASP A 26 2.71 6.39 3.33
N THR A 27 3.57 6.20 4.34
CA THR A 27 4.79 7.02 4.54
C THR A 27 6.05 6.16 4.47
N LEU A 28 6.93 6.48 3.52
CA LEU A 28 8.27 5.91 3.43
C LEU A 28 9.23 6.75 4.28
N PHE A 29 9.83 6.12 5.28
CA PHE A 29 10.97 6.64 6.02
C PHE A 29 12.23 6.04 5.42
N LYS A 30 13.08 6.86 4.81
CA LYS A 30 14.36 6.41 4.26
C LYS A 30 15.41 6.43 5.36
N LYS A 31 16.36 5.50 5.29
CA LYS A 31 17.53 5.48 6.19
C LYS A 31 18.37 6.75 6.10
N SER A 32 18.30 7.48 4.98
CA SER A 32 18.92 8.81 4.81
C SER A 32 18.31 9.89 5.72
N GLY A 33 17.13 9.63 6.31
CA GLY A 33 16.34 10.62 7.03
C GLY A 33 15.24 11.27 6.19
N ASP A 34 15.21 11.01 4.88
CA ASP A 34 14.15 11.53 4.01
C ASP A 34 12.80 10.86 4.31
N VAL A 35 11.72 11.63 4.20
CA VAL A 35 10.35 11.16 4.40
C VAL A 35 9.52 11.46 3.16
N LEU A 36 8.91 10.42 2.58
CA LEU A 36 8.04 10.54 1.42
C LEU A 36 6.65 10.01 1.72
N LYS A 37 5.62 10.69 1.22
CA LYS A 37 4.21 10.35 1.42
C LYS A 37 3.56 9.92 0.11
N PHE A 38 2.74 8.86 0.17
CA PHE A 38 2.04 8.28 -0.96
C PHE A 38 0.54 8.22 -0.64
N ASN A 39 -0.25 8.99 -1.39
CA ASN A 39 -1.66 9.22 -1.11
C ASN A 39 -2.53 8.60 -2.19
N GLU A 40 -3.60 7.93 -1.77
CA GLU A 40 -4.71 7.48 -2.61
C GLU A 40 -6.04 7.72 -1.87
N PRO A 41 -7.18 7.79 -2.57
CA PRO A 41 -8.49 7.87 -1.92
C PRO A 41 -8.73 6.69 -0.97
N LEU A 42 -9.31 6.94 0.20
CA LEU A 42 -9.76 5.89 1.11
C LEU A 42 -11.08 5.30 0.59
N ILE A 43 -11.07 4.02 0.21
CA ILE A 43 -12.26 3.33 -0.31
C ILE A 43 -12.99 2.59 0.82
N LYS A 44 -14.33 2.78 0.90
CA LYS A 44 -15.21 2.06 1.82
C LYS A 44 -15.89 0.86 1.12
N PRO A 45 -16.24 -0.23 1.84
CA PRO A 45 -15.88 -0.53 3.23
C PRO A 45 -14.38 -0.83 3.43
N GLU A 46 -13.88 -0.43 4.60
CA GLU A 46 -12.45 -0.22 4.91
C GLU A 46 -11.59 -1.48 5.12
N ILE A 47 -12.19 -2.67 5.21
CA ILE A 47 -11.48 -3.89 5.62
C ILE A 47 -11.60 -4.94 4.52
N MET A 48 -10.47 -5.23 3.90
CA MET A 48 -10.30 -6.35 2.98
C MET A 48 -9.13 -7.21 3.46
N HIS A 49 -9.43 -8.47 3.79
CA HIS A 49 -8.42 -9.46 4.14
C HIS A 49 -7.39 -9.55 3.01
N GLY A 50 -6.10 -9.58 3.37
CA GLY A 50 -5.01 -9.74 2.42
C GLY A 50 -4.50 -8.46 1.75
N ALA A 51 -5.00 -7.27 2.08
CA ALA A 51 -4.51 -6.01 1.49
C ALA A 51 -3.01 -5.75 1.79
N GLY A 52 -2.58 -6.04 3.02
CA GLY A 52 -1.16 -5.95 3.42
C GLY A 52 -0.28 -6.96 2.67
N CYS A 53 -0.64 -8.25 2.68
CA CYS A 53 0.12 -9.29 1.96
C CYS A 53 0.21 -9.01 0.47
N SER A 54 -0.90 -8.58 -0.14
CA SER A 54 -0.96 -8.26 -1.57
C SER A 54 -0.11 -7.03 -1.88
N PHE A 55 -0.10 -6.00 -1.02
CA PHE A 55 0.78 -4.84 -1.16
C PHE A 55 2.25 -5.24 -1.12
N SER A 56 2.65 -6.00 -0.10
CA SER A 56 4.04 -6.44 0.06
C SER A 56 4.50 -7.34 -1.09
N SER A 57 3.61 -8.22 -1.57
CA SER A 57 3.90 -9.07 -2.74
C SER A 57 4.09 -8.25 -4.01
N ALA A 58 3.20 -7.28 -4.26
CA ALA A 58 3.32 -6.39 -5.42
C ALA A 58 4.60 -5.55 -5.35
N LEU A 59 4.92 -5.00 -4.17
CA LEU A 59 6.15 -4.25 -3.91
C LEU A 59 7.38 -5.10 -4.21
N ALA A 60 7.44 -6.34 -3.72
CA ALA A 60 8.55 -7.25 -3.97
C ALA A 60 8.71 -7.57 -5.48
N CYS A 61 7.62 -7.85 -6.19
CA CYS A 61 7.65 -8.11 -7.63
C CYS A 61 8.13 -6.88 -8.43
N LEU A 62 7.68 -5.68 -8.06
CA LEU A 62 8.09 -4.44 -8.73
C LEU A 62 9.58 -4.15 -8.49
N LEU A 63 10.07 -4.33 -7.27
CA LEU A 63 11.50 -4.22 -6.98
C LEU A 63 12.32 -5.24 -7.77
N ALA A 64 11.85 -6.49 -7.86
CA ALA A 64 12.50 -7.54 -8.66
C ALA A 64 12.53 -7.21 -10.16
N ASN A 65 11.55 -6.44 -10.65
CA ASN A 65 11.49 -5.94 -12.03
C ASN A 65 12.33 -4.67 -12.26
N GLY A 66 13.12 -4.21 -11.27
CA GLY A 66 14.07 -3.10 -11.43
C GLY A 66 13.48 -1.71 -11.21
N TYR A 67 12.23 -1.60 -10.73
CA TYR A 67 11.67 -0.30 -10.33
C TYR A 67 12.38 0.25 -9.09
N THR A 68 12.47 1.58 -9.00
CA THR A 68 12.95 2.23 -7.77
C THR A 68 11.99 1.98 -6.61
N LYS A 69 12.44 2.19 -5.36
CA LYS A 69 11.57 1.97 -4.19
C LYS A 69 10.34 2.86 -4.22
N GLU A 70 10.54 4.13 -4.58
CA GLU A 70 9.50 5.14 -4.68
C GLU A 70 8.47 4.76 -5.74
N GLU A 71 8.91 4.33 -6.93
CA GLU A 71 8.01 3.83 -7.99
C GLU A 71 7.28 2.56 -7.57
N ALA A 72 8.00 1.60 -7.00
CA ALA A 72 7.44 0.32 -6.58
C ALA A 72 6.37 0.50 -5.50
N ILE A 73 6.58 1.40 -4.53
CA ILE A 73 5.58 1.74 -3.50
C ILE A 73 4.35 2.39 -4.13
N LYS A 74 4.55 3.36 -5.04
CA LYS A 74 3.46 4.05 -5.74
C LYS A 74 2.60 3.06 -6.53
N LEU A 75 3.23 2.18 -7.31
CA LEU A 75 2.56 1.18 -8.13
C LEU A 75 1.88 0.10 -7.29
N ALA A 76 2.52 -0.39 -6.21
CA ALA A 76 1.91 -1.35 -5.29
C ALA A 76 0.69 -0.76 -4.58
N LYS A 77 0.74 0.52 -4.17
CA LYS A 77 -0.41 1.21 -3.57
C LYS A 77 -1.57 1.33 -4.55
N ARG A 78 -1.29 1.71 -5.80
CA ARG A 78 -2.28 1.77 -6.90
C ARG A 78 -2.92 0.41 -7.18
N TYR A 79 -2.10 -0.65 -7.26
CA TYR A 79 -2.57 -2.02 -7.46
C TYR A 79 -3.58 -2.43 -6.38
N ILE A 80 -3.28 -2.15 -5.11
CA ILE A 80 -4.18 -2.48 -4.00
C ILE A 80 -5.42 -1.60 -3.97
N LEU A 81 -5.31 -0.31 -4.32
CA LEU A 81 -6.47 0.56 -4.48
C LEU A 81 -7.44 0.01 -5.53
N ASN A 82 -6.94 -0.50 -6.65
CA ASN A 82 -7.80 -1.06 -7.70
C ASN A 82 -8.42 -2.40 -7.27
N ALA A 83 -7.66 -3.26 -6.59
CA ALA A 83 -8.16 -4.55 -6.10
C ALA A 83 -9.25 -4.38 -5.02
N ILE A 84 -8.96 -3.55 -4.00
CA ILE A 84 -9.82 -2.47 -3.50
C ILE A 84 -11.21 -2.23 -4.10
N LYS A 85 -11.21 -1.25 -5.01
CA LYS A 85 -12.36 -0.69 -5.71
C LYS A 85 -13.17 -1.75 -6.46
N ASN A 86 -12.49 -2.71 -7.08
CA ASN A 86 -13.08 -3.75 -7.91
C ASN A 86 -13.32 -5.08 -7.18
N ALA A 87 -13.42 -5.04 -5.83
CA ALA A 87 -13.63 -6.23 -5.02
C ALA A 87 -14.83 -7.05 -5.49
N ILE A 88 -14.68 -8.37 -5.46
CA ILE A 88 -15.73 -9.30 -5.86
C ILE A 88 -16.50 -9.75 -4.61
N THR A 89 -17.83 -9.67 -4.66
CA THR A 89 -18.70 -10.23 -3.62
C THR A 89 -18.90 -11.72 -3.89
N THR A 90 -18.53 -12.54 -2.92
CA THR A 90 -18.75 -14.00 -2.97
C THR A 90 -20.22 -14.32 -2.72
N LYS A 91 -20.65 -15.53 -3.09
CA LYS A 91 -21.99 -16.07 -2.76
C LYS A 91 -22.31 -16.12 -1.26
N PHE A 92 -21.29 -15.96 -0.40
CA PHE A 92 -21.42 -15.92 1.06
C PHE A 92 -21.41 -14.48 1.62
N GLY A 93 -21.52 -13.45 0.77
CA GLY A 93 -21.56 -12.05 1.19
C GLY A 93 -20.20 -11.43 1.56
N LYS A 94 -19.11 -12.20 1.58
CA LYS A 94 -17.75 -11.68 1.81
C LYS A 94 -17.22 -10.98 0.55
N ARG A 95 -16.58 -9.82 0.71
CA ARG A 95 -15.84 -9.13 -0.36
C ARG A 95 -14.38 -9.59 -0.37
N LEU A 96 -13.89 -9.97 -1.55
CA LEU A 96 -12.50 -10.37 -1.77
C LEU A 96 -11.82 -9.38 -2.70
N LEU A 97 -10.53 -9.13 -2.46
CA LEU A 97 -9.67 -8.37 -3.36
C LEU A 97 -9.72 -8.98 -4.76
N ASN A 98 -9.90 -8.14 -5.78
CA ASN A 98 -9.80 -8.59 -7.16
C ASN A 98 -8.37 -8.36 -7.68
N HIS A 99 -7.52 -9.37 -7.56
CA HIS A 99 -6.12 -9.29 -7.99
C HIS A 99 -5.93 -9.15 -9.51
N LYS A 100 -6.96 -9.45 -10.31
CA LYS A 100 -6.85 -9.49 -11.79
C LYS A 100 -6.90 -8.12 -12.46
N VAL A 101 -7.32 -7.07 -11.74
CA VAL A 101 -7.48 -5.72 -12.33
C VAL A 101 -6.15 -5.02 -12.59
N GLY A 102 -5.08 -5.42 -11.91
CA GLY A 102 -3.76 -4.81 -12.09
C GLY A 102 -3.70 -3.32 -11.73
N ILE A 103 -2.71 -2.62 -12.28
CA ILE A 103 -2.40 -1.22 -11.95
C ILE A 103 -3.29 -0.22 -12.72
N ASN A 104 -3.81 -0.60 -13.88
CA ASN A 104 -4.60 0.27 -14.76
C ASN A 104 -6.13 0.04 -14.67
N GLY A 105 -6.58 -0.76 -13.69
CA GLY A 105 -7.99 -1.15 -13.53
C GLY A 105 -8.85 -0.23 -12.68
#